data_AF-A4EKP6-F1
#
_entry.id   AF-A4EKP6-F1
#
_cell.length_a   1.000
_cell.length_b   1.000
_cell.length_c   1.000
_cell.angle_alpha   90.00
_cell.angle_beta   90.00
_cell.angle_gamma   90.00
#
_symmetry.space_group_name_H-M   'P 1'
#
loop_
_entity.id
_entity.type
_entity.pdbx_description
1 polymer ?
#
loop_
_entity_poly.entity_id
_entity_poly.type
_entity_poly.pdbx_seq_one_letter_code
_entity_poly.pdbx_strand_id
1 'polypeptide(L)'
;MSDEFIGWGGTLERSTDGIAYTAVPRVRGLVLPKVTTEYQDVTSLDSPERFREYIKGLKDIGEVSVVCGYTRAGFQAWALDEARDAATFYRGTLANGDIFEYRAFPSITPNADDAASPVTIEATMRGTGPIDFTPAPVVP
;
A
#
# COMPACT_ATOMS: atom_id res chain seq x y z
N MET A 1 -3.13 -15.49 24.63
CA MET A 1 -3.77 -15.54 23.30
C MET A 1 -2.86 -14.74 22.38
N SER A 2 -2.58 -15.23 21.17
CA SER A 2 -1.77 -14.45 20.22
C SER A 2 -2.58 -13.22 19.81
N ASP A 3 -1.99 -12.03 19.97
CA ASP A 3 -2.57 -10.76 19.50
C ASP A 3 -2.50 -10.63 17.97
N GLU A 4 -2.01 -11.66 17.27
CA GLU A 4 -1.93 -11.72 15.81
C GLU A 4 -3.32 -12.00 15.21
N PHE A 5 -3.68 -11.17 14.22
CA PHE A 5 -4.97 -11.21 13.53
C PHE A 5 -4.82 -11.76 12.10
N ILE A 6 -5.74 -12.64 11.69
CA ILE A 6 -5.81 -13.14 10.32
C ILE A 6 -6.55 -12.10 9.45
N GLY A 7 -5.85 -11.46 8.51
CA GLY A 7 -6.40 -10.42 7.62
C GLY A 7 -7.48 -10.86 6.62
N TRP A 8 -8.10 -12.03 6.81
CA TRP A 8 -9.18 -12.54 5.98
C TRP A 8 -10.41 -11.64 6.07
N GLY A 9 -10.92 -11.16 4.92
CA GLY A 9 -12.07 -10.26 4.84
C GLY A 9 -11.71 -8.77 4.76
N GLY A 10 -10.42 -8.43 4.71
CA GLY A 10 -10.00 -7.06 4.41
C GLY A 10 -10.42 -6.60 3.01
N THR A 11 -10.70 -5.31 2.87
CA THR A 11 -11.10 -4.67 1.60
C THR A 11 -10.08 -3.62 1.19
N LEU A 12 -9.92 -3.44 -0.12
CA LEU A 12 -9.19 -2.32 -0.69
C LEU A 12 -10.16 -1.47 -1.49
N GLU A 13 -10.14 -0.17 -1.24
CA GLU A 13 -10.90 0.82 -1.98
C GLU A 13 -9.96 1.84 -2.59
N ARG A 14 -10.35 2.40 -3.75
CA ARG A 14 -9.59 3.39 -4.51
C ARG A 14 -10.41 4.64 -4.77
N SER A 15 -9.77 5.80 -4.81
CA SER A 15 -10.40 7.07 -5.15
C SER A 15 -9.47 7.93 -5.99
N THR A 16 -10.00 8.58 -7.01
CA THR A 16 -9.27 9.56 -7.82
C THR A 16 -9.25 10.96 -7.20
N ASP A 17 -10.20 11.25 -6.31
CA ASP A 17 -10.46 12.60 -5.77
C ASP A 17 -10.34 12.63 -4.23
N GLY A 18 -10.15 11.48 -3.58
CA GLY A 18 -10.09 11.34 -2.12
C GLY A 18 -11.45 11.47 -1.41
N ILE A 19 -12.55 11.60 -2.15
CA ILE A 19 -13.90 11.81 -1.61
C ILE A 19 -14.79 10.57 -1.86
N ALA A 20 -14.79 10.03 -3.08
CA ALA A 20 -15.58 8.87 -3.45
C ALA A 20 -14.67 7.65 -3.63
N TYR A 21 -14.80 6.66 -2.74
CA TYR A 21 -14.03 5.43 -2.77
C TYR A 21 -14.82 4.31 -3.46
N THR A 22 -14.16 3.62 -4.39
CA THR A 22 -14.70 2.45 -5.11
C THR A 22 -13.95 1.21 -4.67
N ALA A 23 -14.67 0.16 -4.27
CA ALA A 23 -14.06 -1.10 -3.88
C ALA A 23 -13.36 -1.79 -5.06
N VAL A 24 -12.13 -2.25 -4.83
CA VAL A 24 -11.41 -3.12 -5.76
C VAL A 24 -11.95 -4.54 -5.56
N PRO A 25 -12.55 -5.16 -6.58
CA PRO A 25 -13.12 -6.49 -6.43
C PRO A 25 -12.03 -7.55 -6.28
N ARG A 26 -12.29 -8.57 -5.45
CA ARG A 26 -11.51 -9.82 -5.37
C ARG A 26 -10.04 -9.61 -5.03
N VAL A 27 -9.75 -8.78 -4.04
CA VAL A 27 -8.42 -8.69 -3.41
C VAL A 27 -8.11 -10.00 -2.69
N ARG A 28 -6.97 -10.62 -3.00
CA ARG A 28 -6.50 -11.88 -2.41
C ARG A 28 -5.44 -11.67 -1.33
N GLY A 29 -4.74 -10.54 -1.37
CA GLY A 29 -3.76 -10.15 -0.37
C GLY A 29 -3.62 -8.64 -0.35
N LEU A 30 -3.69 -8.07 0.85
CA LEU A 30 -3.37 -6.67 1.12
C LEU A 30 -2.02 -6.64 1.83
N VAL A 31 -1.00 -6.13 1.17
CA VAL A 31 0.26 -5.79 1.84
C VAL A 31 0.08 -4.42 2.49
N LEU A 32 0.44 -4.31 3.78
CA LEU A 32 0.42 -3.04 4.46
C LEU A 32 1.66 -2.21 4.07
N PRO A 33 1.50 -0.90 3.80
CA PRO A 33 2.61 -0.03 3.47
C PRO A 33 3.67 0.02 4.58
N LYS A 34 4.94 -0.08 4.19
CA LYS A 34 6.07 -0.04 5.12
C LYS A 34 6.82 1.28 4.97
N VAL A 35 6.65 2.17 5.94
CA VAL A 35 7.39 3.43 5.96
C VAL A 35 8.85 3.17 6.34
N THR A 36 9.76 3.52 5.44
CA THR A 36 11.19 3.59 5.72
C THR A 36 11.61 5.06 5.81
N THR A 37 12.66 5.33 6.57
CA THR A 37 13.26 6.67 6.67
C THR A 37 14.70 6.56 6.21
N GLU A 38 15.09 7.45 5.30
CA GLU A 38 16.48 7.56 4.88
C GLU A 38 17.29 8.28 5.96
N TYR A 39 18.51 7.81 6.17
CA TYR A 39 19.47 8.41 7.09
C TYR A 39 20.77 8.67 6.33
N GLN A 40 21.19 9.93 6.33
CA GLN A 40 22.47 10.32 5.75
C GLN A 40 23.56 10.24 6.82
N ASP A 41 24.58 9.42 6.56
CA ASP A 41 25.75 9.33 7.42
C ASP A 41 26.61 10.60 7.27
N VAL A 42 26.90 11.25 8.39
CA VAL A 42 27.75 12.45 8.48
C VAL A 42 28.87 12.27 9.48
N THR A 43 29.24 11.02 9.76
CA THR A 43 30.32 10.68 10.70
C THR A 43 31.62 11.36 10.27
N SER A 44 32.25 12.06 11.20
CA SER A 44 33.50 12.79 11.01
C SER A 44 34.58 12.29 11.97
N LEU A 45 35.83 12.73 11.77
CA LEU A 45 36.93 12.38 12.70
C LEU A 45 36.75 12.98 14.10
N ASP A 46 35.92 14.02 14.20
CA ASP A 46 35.57 14.69 15.45
C ASP A 46 34.31 14.11 16.10
N SER A 47 33.73 13.05 15.53
CA SER A 47 32.52 12.42 16.08
C SER A 47 32.79 11.90 17.50
N PRO A 48 32.06 12.39 18.50
CA PRO A 48 32.33 12.07 19.90
C PRO A 48 32.17 10.58 20.15
N GLU A 49 33.10 10.02 20.93
CA GLU A 49 33.06 8.63 21.41
C GLU A 49 33.00 7.55 20.31
N ARG A 50 33.31 7.92 19.05
CA ARG A 50 33.33 7.02 17.88
C ARG A 50 31.95 6.41 17.54
N PHE A 51 30.86 7.09 17.92
CA PHE A 51 29.54 6.74 17.44
C PHE A 51 29.31 7.29 16.04
N ARG A 52 28.51 6.57 15.25
CA ARG A 52 28.06 7.06 13.94
C ARG A 52 27.00 8.13 14.12
N GLU A 53 27.12 9.21 13.35
CA GLU A 53 26.20 10.33 13.37
C GLU A 53 25.36 10.33 12.09
N TYR A 54 24.05 10.58 12.23
CA TYR A 54 23.11 10.51 11.14
C TYR A 54 22.22 11.74 11.08
N ILE A 55 22.01 12.28 9.87
CA ILE A 55 20.98 13.26 9.58
C ILE A 55 19.74 12.53 9.06
N LYS A 56 18.58 12.84 9.62
CA LYS A 56 17.29 12.28 9.21
C LYS A 56 16.86 12.89 7.87
N GLY A 57 16.73 12.05 6.85
CA GLY A 57 16.31 12.40 5.50
C GLY A 57 14.82 12.25 5.26
N LEU A 58 14.45 11.99 4.00
CA LEU A 58 13.07 11.82 3.57
C LEU A 58 12.50 10.48 4.04
N LYS A 59 11.17 10.43 4.15
CA LYS A 59 10.43 9.20 4.41
C LYS A 59 9.90 8.66 3.09
N ASP A 60 10.06 7.36 2.88
CA ASP A 60 9.48 6.64 1.76
C ASP A 60 8.43 5.67 2.30
N ILE A 61 7.26 5.64 1.68
CA ILE A 61 6.21 4.64 1.96
C ILE A 61 6.59 3.28 1.36
N GLY A 62 7.57 3.27 0.46
CA GLY A 62 8.02 2.10 -0.26
C GLY A 62 7.00 1.64 -1.28
N GLU A 63 7.00 0.34 -1.54
CA GLU A 63 6.16 -0.29 -2.53
C GLU A 63 5.17 -1.24 -1.86
N VAL A 64 3.92 -1.18 -2.32
CA VAL A 64 2.83 -2.02 -1.86
C VAL A 64 2.36 -2.88 -3.02
N SER A 65 2.48 -4.20 -2.90
CA SER A 65 1.93 -5.12 -3.89
C SER A 65 0.55 -5.61 -3.45
N VAL A 66 -0.39 -5.61 -4.39
CA VAL A 66 -1.74 -6.15 -4.20
C VAL A 66 -2.04 -7.12 -5.32
N VAL A 67 -2.45 -8.33 -4.95
CA VAL A 67 -2.91 -9.34 -5.91
C VAL A 67 -4.43 -9.37 -5.87
N CYS A 68 -5.06 -9.14 -7.02
CA CYS A 68 -6.51 -9.24 -7.19
C CYS A 68 -6.89 -10.18 -8.33
N GLY A 69 -8.10 -10.72 -8.28
CA GLY A 69 -8.65 -11.51 -9.38
C GLY A 69 -8.97 -10.63 -10.59
N TYR A 70 -8.68 -11.10 -11.79
CA TYR A 70 -8.99 -10.36 -13.02
C TYR A 70 -10.51 -10.20 -13.19
N THR A 71 -10.91 -8.95 -13.43
CA THR A 71 -12.23 -8.58 -13.93
C THR A 71 -12.05 -7.49 -14.97
N ARG A 72 -12.89 -7.47 -16.03
CA ARG A 72 -12.78 -6.44 -17.08
C ARG A 72 -12.88 -5.02 -16.52
N ALA A 73 -13.84 -4.80 -15.62
CA ALA A 73 -14.03 -3.50 -14.98
C ALA A 73 -12.83 -3.13 -14.09
N GLY A 74 -12.32 -4.07 -13.28
CA GLY A 74 -11.15 -3.84 -12.44
C GLY A 74 -9.90 -3.53 -13.25
N PHE A 75 -9.65 -4.27 -14.34
CA PHE A 75 -8.50 -4.01 -15.21
C PHE A 75 -8.57 -2.62 -15.85
N GLN A 76 -9.73 -2.23 -16.40
CA GLN A 76 -9.90 -0.89 -16.96
C GLN A 76 -9.69 0.20 -15.92
N ALA A 77 -10.21 -0.03 -14.70
CA ALA A 77 -10.02 0.89 -13.60
C ALA A 77 -8.53 1.04 -13.30
N TRP A 78 -7.79 -0.04 -13.10
CA TRP A 78 -6.36 0.02 -12.79
C TRP A 78 -5.53 0.64 -13.92
N ALA A 79 -5.83 0.31 -15.18
CA ALA A 79 -5.17 0.91 -16.33
C ALA A 79 -5.39 2.44 -16.41
N LEU A 80 -6.58 2.91 -16.01
CA LEU A 80 -6.85 4.35 -15.90
C LEU A 80 -6.05 5.00 -14.78
N ASP A 81 -5.85 4.32 -13.65
CA ASP A 81 -5.05 4.86 -12.54
C ASP A 81 -3.56 4.90 -12.91
N GLU A 82 -3.04 3.88 -13.60
CA GLU A 82 -1.65 3.85 -14.10
C GLU A 82 -1.37 4.96 -15.12
N ALA A 83 -2.36 5.27 -15.97
CA ALA A 83 -2.24 6.34 -16.96
C ALA A 83 -2.33 7.77 -16.38
N ARG A 84 -2.57 7.94 -15.07
CA ARG A 84 -2.68 9.26 -14.43
C ARG A 84 -1.31 9.79 -14.01
N ASP A 85 -1.10 11.09 -14.24
CA ASP A 85 0.07 11.81 -13.71
C ASP A 85 0.01 12.06 -12.20
N ALA A 86 -1.19 11.95 -11.61
CA ALA A 86 -1.42 12.18 -10.18
C ALA A 86 -1.57 10.86 -9.42
N ALA A 87 -1.00 10.80 -8.21
CA ALA A 87 -1.16 9.65 -7.32
C ALA A 87 -2.63 9.40 -6.99
N THR A 88 -3.02 8.13 -6.97
CA THR A 88 -4.38 7.69 -6.64
C THR A 88 -4.47 7.44 -5.13
N PHE A 89 -5.63 7.72 -4.54
CA PHE A 89 -5.89 7.47 -3.12
C PHE A 89 -6.34 6.02 -2.94
N TYR A 90 -5.74 5.34 -1.97
CA TYR A 90 -6.06 3.97 -1.60
C TYR A 90 -6.42 3.91 -0.13
N ARG A 91 -7.44 3.11 0.18
CA ARG A 91 -7.91 2.82 1.53
C ARG A 91 -7.98 1.32 1.73
N GLY A 92 -7.10 0.80 2.57
CA GLY A 92 -7.13 -0.60 3.00
C GLY A 92 -7.83 -0.71 4.34
N THR A 93 -8.93 -1.46 4.40
CA THR A 93 -9.64 -1.76 5.64
C THR A 93 -9.37 -3.21 6.01
N LEU A 94 -8.76 -3.45 7.16
CA LEU A 94 -8.57 -4.80 7.70
C LEU A 94 -9.88 -5.31 8.31
N ALA A 95 -10.01 -6.63 8.44
CA ALA A 95 -11.24 -7.24 8.98
C ALA A 95 -11.47 -6.96 10.48
N ASN A 96 -10.47 -6.45 11.20
CA ASN A 96 -10.62 -5.94 12.56
C ASN A 96 -11.20 -4.52 12.60
N GLY A 97 -11.36 -3.85 11.45
CA GLY A 97 -11.87 -2.49 11.33
C GLY A 97 -10.79 -1.41 11.25
N ASP A 98 -9.51 -1.78 11.28
CA ASP A 98 -8.41 -0.82 11.12
C ASP A 98 -8.35 -0.32 9.68
N ILE A 99 -8.17 0.99 9.52
CA ILE A 99 -8.15 1.65 8.23
C ILE A 99 -6.77 2.27 7.98
N PHE A 100 -6.21 1.98 6.82
CA PHE A 100 -4.97 2.56 6.31
C PHE A 100 -5.26 3.34 5.04
N GLU A 101 -5.08 4.65 5.08
CA GLU A 101 -5.22 5.53 3.92
C GLU A 101 -3.84 5.98 3.44
N TYR A 102 -3.58 5.83 2.14
CA TYR A 102 -2.31 6.21 1.53
C TYR A 102 -2.53 6.61 0.06
N ARG A 103 -1.54 7.30 -0.52
CA ARG A 103 -1.54 7.64 -1.95
C ARG A 103 -0.44 6.88 -2.65
N ALA A 104 -0.70 6.39 -3.86
CA ALA A 104 0.30 5.66 -4.61
C ALA A 104 0.13 5.77 -6.13
N PHE A 105 1.21 5.46 -6.84
CA PHE A 105 1.24 5.28 -8.29
C PHE A 105 1.21 3.79 -8.60
N PRO A 106 0.12 3.25 -9.16
CA PRO A 106 0.04 1.83 -9.48
C PRO A 106 0.72 1.49 -10.81
N SER A 107 1.30 0.31 -10.87
CA SER A 107 1.73 -0.35 -12.10
C SER A 107 1.14 -1.76 -12.12
N ILE A 108 0.37 -2.08 -13.15
CA ILE A 108 -0.30 -3.38 -13.25
C ILE A 108 0.44 -4.39 -14.12
N THR A 109 0.50 -5.62 -13.63
CA THR A 109 0.98 -6.78 -14.37
C THR A 109 -0.14 -7.84 -14.39
N PRO A 110 -0.81 -8.07 -15.53
CA PRO A 110 -1.77 -9.16 -15.66
C PRO A 110 -1.03 -10.50 -15.79
N ASN A 111 -1.32 -11.43 -14.88
CA ASN A 111 -0.72 -12.77 -14.87
C ASN A 111 -1.78 -13.81 -15.28
N ALA A 112 -1.49 -14.55 -16.34
CA ALA A 112 -2.31 -15.62 -16.89
C ALA A 112 -1.45 -16.88 -17.07
N ASP A 113 -0.86 -17.36 -15.98
CA ASP A 113 0.17 -18.41 -16.00
C ASP A 113 -0.37 -19.79 -16.41
N ASP A 114 -1.67 -20.05 -16.26
CA ASP A 114 -2.28 -21.34 -16.58
C ASP A 114 -3.77 -21.19 -16.96
N ALA A 115 -4.20 -21.88 -18.01
CA ALA A 115 -5.58 -21.86 -18.51
C ALA A 115 -6.60 -22.49 -17.55
N ALA A 116 -6.15 -23.38 -16.65
CA ALA A 116 -6.99 -23.95 -15.60
C ALA A 116 -7.07 -23.08 -14.33
N SER A 117 -6.27 -22.00 -14.27
CA SER A 117 -6.18 -21.12 -13.12
C SER A 117 -6.89 -19.79 -13.35
N PRO A 118 -7.54 -19.20 -12.32
CA PRO A 118 -8.17 -17.90 -12.45
C PRO A 118 -7.11 -16.81 -12.68
N VAL A 119 -7.23 -16.07 -13.78
CA VAL A 119 -6.36 -14.93 -14.13
C VAL A 119 -6.31 -13.93 -12.97
N THR A 120 -5.10 -13.46 -12.64
CA THR A 120 -4.86 -12.46 -11.60
C THR A 120 -4.26 -11.18 -12.18
N ILE A 121 -4.48 -10.08 -11.49
CA ILE A 121 -3.79 -8.82 -11.72
C ILE A 121 -2.97 -8.54 -10.47
N GLU A 122 -1.67 -8.43 -10.66
CA GLU A 122 -0.76 -7.92 -9.65
C GLU A 122 -0.60 -6.42 -9.87
N ALA A 123 -0.94 -5.63 -8.87
CA ALA A 123 -0.78 -4.18 -8.86
C ALA A 123 0.33 -3.82 -7.88
N THR A 124 1.42 -3.29 -8.42
CA THR A 124 2.56 -2.80 -7.65
C THR A 124 2.44 -1.30 -7.51
N MET A 125 2.28 -0.81 -6.29
CA MET A 125 1.94 0.58 -6.00
C MET A 125 3.10 1.28 -5.29
N ARG A 126 3.68 2.30 -5.90
CA ARG A 126 4.71 3.13 -5.26
C ARG A 126 4.04 4.22 -4.42
N GLY A 127 4.19 4.16 -3.10
CA GLY A 127 3.55 5.09 -2.17
C GLY A 127 4.15 6.50 -2.20
N THR A 128 3.32 7.51 -1.92
CA THR A 128 3.75 8.91 -1.80
C THR A 128 2.91 9.66 -0.76
N GLY A 129 3.54 10.62 -0.07
CA GLY A 129 2.90 11.39 0.99
C GLY A 129 2.91 10.70 2.36
N PRO A 130 2.09 11.16 3.31
CA PRO A 130 1.88 10.49 4.59
C PRO A 130 0.89 9.31 4.47
N ILE A 131 0.96 8.41 5.44
CA ILE A 131 -0.05 7.36 5.66
C ILE A 131 -0.88 7.80 6.86
N ASP A 132 -2.20 7.79 6.69
CA ASP A 132 -3.14 8.04 7.76
C ASP A 132 -3.68 6.70 8.27
N PHE A 133 -3.46 6.42 9.56
CA PHE A 133 -3.96 5.23 10.25
C PHE A 133 -5.12 5.62 11.15
N THR A 134 -6.25 4.94 10.99
CA THR A 134 -7.39 5.06 11.88
C THR A 134 -7.64 3.71 12.54
N PRO A 135 -7.49 3.60 13.87
CA PRO A 135 -7.76 2.35 14.58
C PRO A 135 -9.25 2.03 14.57
N ALA A 136 -9.58 0.74 14.58
CA ALA A 136 -10.93 0.28 14.79
C ALA A 136 -11.50 0.81 16.12
N PRO A 137 -12.81 1.14 16.20
CA PRO A 137 -13.43 1.50 17.45
C PRO A 137 -13.34 0.32 18.43
N VAL A 138 -12.78 0.57 19.61
CA VAL A 138 -12.73 -0.42 20.69
C VAL A 138 -14.16 -0.68 21.14
N VAL A 139 -14.68 -1.87 20.85
CA VAL A 139 -15.97 -2.32 21.42
C VAL A 139 -15.69 -2.64 22.90
N PRO A 140 -16.38 -1.99 23.86
CA PRO A 140 -16.15 -2.20 25.29
C PRO A 140 -16.58 -3.59 25.77
#